data_AF-A0A2H6MXX4-F1
#
_entry.id   AF-A0A2H6MXX4-F1
#
_cell.length_a   1.000
_cell.length_b   1.000
_cell.length_c   1.000
_cell.angle_alpha   90.00
_cell.angle_beta   90.00
_cell.angle_gamma   90.00
#
_symmetry.space_group_name_H-M   'P 1'
#
loop_
_entity.id
_entity.type
_entity.pdbx_description
1 polymer ?
#
loop_
_entity_poly.entity_id
_entity_poly.type
_entity_poly.pdbx_seq_one_letter_code
_entity_poly.pdbx_strand_id
1 'polypeptide(L)'
;VFLLHDLQLPLTAEDIALAKHKDDQLATIKDWVQRGWPRDTPGNLQPFKTRQSELSVLKGCILWGTRVVIPQIFRQHIIEMLHKDHPGINRMKALARSYVWWPGL
;
A
#
# COMPACT_ATOMS: atom_id res chain seq x y z
N VAL A 1 -10.02 -13.71 -12.53
CA VAL A 1 -8.86 -12.93 -12.04
C VAL A 1 -9.37 -11.53 -11.82
N PHE A 2 -9.40 -11.02 -10.58
CA PHE A 2 -9.79 -9.62 -10.34
C PHE A 2 -8.68 -8.77 -10.95
N LEU A 3 -8.95 -8.15 -12.09
CA LEU A 3 -7.98 -7.30 -12.73
C LEU A 3 -8.21 -5.89 -12.18
N LEU A 4 -7.13 -5.11 -12.01
CA LEU A 4 -7.23 -3.73 -11.51
C LEU A 4 -8.16 -2.84 -12.35
N HIS A 5 -8.58 -3.29 -13.55
CA HIS A 5 -9.56 -2.63 -14.40
C HIS A 5 -11.03 -2.86 -13.98
N ASP A 6 -11.34 -3.91 -13.21
CA ASP A 6 -12.70 -4.23 -12.74
C ASP A 6 -13.17 -3.27 -11.63
N LEU A 7 -12.22 -2.59 -11.00
CA LEU A 7 -12.50 -1.46 -10.14
C LEU A 7 -12.59 -0.23 -11.05
N GLN A 8 -13.81 0.28 -11.28
CA GLN A 8 -14.01 1.66 -11.75
C GLN A 8 -13.37 2.60 -10.70
N LEU A 9 -12.06 2.85 -10.84
CA LEU A 9 -11.25 3.56 -9.86
C LEU A 9 -11.06 5.01 -10.27
N PRO A 10 -11.48 5.99 -9.44
CA PRO A 10 -10.86 7.31 -9.42
C PRO A 10 -9.58 7.29 -8.55
N LEU A 11 -8.90 6.14 -8.46
CA LEU A 11 -7.64 6.00 -7.73
C LEU A 11 -6.64 5.21 -8.57
N THR A 12 -5.77 5.97 -9.23
CA THR A 12 -4.70 5.46 -10.08
C THR A 12 -3.42 5.26 -9.27
N ALA A 13 -2.45 4.56 -9.85
CA ALA A 13 -1.10 4.49 -9.30
C ALA A 13 -0.45 5.89 -9.18
N GLU A 14 -0.85 6.83 -10.03
CA GLU A 14 -0.38 8.22 -9.97
C GLU A 14 -0.94 8.93 -8.74
N ASP A 15 -2.23 8.77 -8.43
CA ASP A 15 -2.84 9.32 -7.21
C ASP A 15 -2.14 8.80 -5.95
N ILE A 16 -1.83 7.51 -5.91
CA ILE A 16 -1.07 6.86 -4.83
C ILE A 16 0.36 7.42 -4.74
N ALA A 17 1.04 7.59 -5.88
CA ALA A 17 2.39 8.14 -5.93
C ALA A 17 2.44 9.62 -5.52
N LEU A 18 1.39 10.40 -5.80
CA LEU A 18 1.29 11.83 -5.51
C LEU A 18 0.87 12.13 -4.06
N ALA A 19 0.11 11.23 -3.42
CA ALA A 19 -0.28 11.37 -2.01
C ALA A 19 0.89 11.45 -1.02
N LYS A 20 2.11 11.18 -1.49
CA LYS A 20 3.39 11.46 -0.84
C LYS A 20 3.45 12.77 -0.07
N HIS A 21 2.87 13.85 -0.61
CA HIS A 21 3.00 15.17 0.02
C HIS A 21 2.24 15.31 1.35
N LYS A 22 1.38 14.36 1.70
CA LYS A 22 0.61 14.37 2.96
C LYS A 22 0.95 13.20 3.90
N ASP A 23 1.76 12.23 3.47
CA ASP A 23 2.12 11.04 4.24
C ASP A 23 3.65 10.98 4.43
N ASP A 24 4.12 11.67 5.47
CA ASP A 24 5.54 11.78 5.84
C ASP A 24 6.20 10.40 6.03
N GLN A 25 5.42 9.40 6.46
CA GLN A 25 5.92 8.04 6.66
C GLN A 25 6.27 7.40 5.32
N LEU A 26 5.35 7.38 4.34
CA LEU A 26 5.61 6.74 3.06
C LEU A 26 6.65 7.48 2.22
N ALA A 27 6.73 8.81 2.33
CA ALA A 27 7.83 9.55 1.73
C ALA A 27 9.19 9.07 2.25
N THR A 28 9.31 8.91 3.57
CA THR A 28 10.50 8.40 4.25
C THR A 28 10.81 6.95 3.85
N ILE A 29 9.82 6.06 3.90
CA ILE A 29 10.01 4.65 3.51
C ILE A 29 10.47 4.54 2.07
N LYS A 30 9.91 5.33 1.15
CA LYS A 30 10.35 5.28 -0.25
C LYS A 30 11.83 5.67 -0.40
N ASP A 31 12.25 6.72 0.29
CA ASP A 31 13.66 7.13 0.27
C ASP A 31 14.57 6.01 0.78
N TRP A 32 14.20 5.37 1.90
CA TRP A 32 14.97 4.26 2.46
C TRP A 32 14.99 3.01 1.59
N VAL A 33 13.90 2.71 0.88
CA VAL A 33 13.87 1.60 -0.09
C VAL A 33 14.86 1.86 -1.24
N GLN A 34 15.04 3.12 -1.65
CA GLN A 34 15.92 3.48 -2.77
C GLN A 34 17.38 3.71 -2.36
N ARG A 35 17.62 4.26 -1.17
CA ARG A 35 18.94 4.72 -0.71
C ARG A 35 19.55 3.86 0.39
N GLY A 36 18.78 2.90 0.91
CA GLY A 36 19.16 2.08 2.05
C GLY A 36 18.48 2.51 3.33
N TRP A 37 18.38 1.56 4.26
CA TRP A 37 17.66 1.75 5.51
C TRP A 37 18.60 2.15 6.64
N PRO A 38 18.17 3.01 7.57
CA PRO A 38 18.93 3.29 8.77
C PRO A 38 19.05 2.05 9.66
N ARG A 39 20.05 2.06 10.55
CA ARG A 39 20.22 1.01 11.58
C ARG A 39 19.06 1.03 12.56
N ASP A 40 18.74 2.21 13.08
CA ASP A 40 17.66 2.42 14.03
C ASP A 40 16.44 3.00 13.32
N THR A 41 15.29 2.37 13.52
CA THR A 41 14.03 2.73 12.86
C THR A 41 12.95 3.01 13.89
N PRO A 42 12.20 4.13 13.80
CA PRO A 42 11.08 4.43 14.68
C PRO A 42 10.04 3.30 14.73
N GLY A 43 9.40 3.11 15.89
CA GLY A 43 8.46 2.00 16.13
C GLY A 43 7.32 1.91 15.11
N ASN A 44 6.76 3.05 14.70
CA ASN A 44 5.71 3.12 13.68
C ASN A 44 6.18 2.71 12.28
N LEU A 45 7.49 2.71 12.01
CA LEU A 45 8.10 2.32 10.74
C LEU A 45 8.68 0.90 10.77
N GLN A 46 8.76 0.26 11.95
CA GLN A 46 9.23 -1.12 12.10
C GLN A 46 8.49 -2.15 11.24
N PRO A 47 7.16 -2.05 11.00
CA PRO A 47 6.48 -2.96 10.09
C PRO A 47 7.06 -2.94 8.67
N PHE A 48 7.57 -1.79 8.22
CA PHE A 48 8.21 -1.66 6.92
C PHE A 48 9.66 -2.15 6.97
N LYS A 49 10.42 -1.80 8.01
CA LYS A 49 11.81 -2.28 8.22
C LYS A 49 11.91 -3.79 8.24
N THR A 50 10.97 -4.46 8.91
CA THR A 50 10.89 -5.93 8.96
C THR A 50 10.75 -6.56 7.57
N ARG A 51 10.17 -5.82 6.61
CA ARG A 51 9.92 -6.26 5.23
C ARG A 51 10.89 -5.63 4.23
N GLN A 52 11.96 -4.95 4.69
CA GLN A 52 12.83 -4.13 3.84
C GLN A 52 13.38 -4.86 2.61
N SER A 53 13.66 -6.15 2.71
CA SER A 53 14.20 -6.97 1.61
C SER A 53 13.19 -7.26 0.50
N GLU A 54 11.90 -7.12 0.80
CA GLU A 54 10.79 -7.38 -0.14
C GLU A 54 10.10 -6.09 -0.60
N LEU A 55 10.56 -4.94 -0.09
CA LEU A 55 10.05 -3.64 -0.48
C LEU A 55 10.75 -3.14 -1.74
N SER A 56 9.97 -2.65 -2.69
CA SER A 56 10.46 -2.06 -3.94
C SER A 56 9.68 -0.81 -4.32
N VAL A 57 10.20 -0.05 -5.28
CA VAL A 57 9.54 1.14 -5.83
C VAL A 57 9.29 0.93 -7.32
N LEU A 58 8.04 1.02 -7.75
CA LEU A 58 7.65 0.97 -9.16
C LEU A 58 6.69 2.12 -9.47
N LYS A 59 6.99 2.88 -10.55
CA LYS A 59 6.19 4.04 -10.98
C LYS A 59 5.83 4.99 -9.83
N GLY A 60 6.78 5.15 -8.91
CA GLY A 60 6.63 6.03 -7.76
C GLY A 60 5.88 5.46 -6.56
N CYS A 61 5.20 4.31 -6.69
CA CYS A 61 4.55 3.56 -5.62
C CYS A 61 5.52 2.64 -4.90
N ILE A 62 5.27 2.38 -3.61
CA ILE A 62 5.98 1.35 -2.84
C ILE A 62 5.20 0.05 -2.97
N LEU A 63 5.91 -1.06 -3.14
CA LEU A 63 5.34 -2.40 -3.20
C LEU A 63 5.97 -3.30 -2.15
N TRP A 64 5.18 -4.22 -1.60
CA TRP A 64 5.65 -5.39 -0.86
C TRP A 64 5.35 -6.65 -1.69
N GLY A 65 6.39 -7.24 -2.29
CA GLY A 65 6.21 -8.23 -3.35
C GLY A 65 5.38 -7.64 -4.50
N THR A 66 4.18 -8.19 -4.74
CA THR A 66 3.23 -7.72 -5.76
C THR A 66 2.16 -6.77 -5.24
N ARG A 67 2.17 -6.42 -3.95
CA ARG A 67 1.10 -5.67 -3.29
C ARG A 67 1.46 -4.20 -3.20
N VAL A 68 0.54 -3.30 -3.53
CA VAL A 68 0.75 -1.86 -3.40
C VAL A 68 0.60 -1.45 -1.94
N VAL A 69 1.58 -0.70 -1.43
CA VAL A 69 1.51 -0.09 -0.10
C VAL A 69 0.60 1.13 -0.17
N ILE A 70 -0.48 1.14 0.62
CA ILE A 70 -1.52 2.17 0.53
C ILE A 70 -1.30 3.29 1.59
N PRO A 71 -1.18 4.56 1.15
CA PRO A 71 -1.20 5.73 2.03
C PRO A 71 -2.43 5.77 2.91
N GLN A 72 -2.29 6.30 4.13
CA GLN A 72 -3.38 6.30 5.11
C GLN A 72 -4.68 6.92 4.57
N ILE A 73 -4.55 8.00 3.79
CA ILE A 73 -5.69 8.73 3.20
C ILE A 73 -6.55 7.89 2.25
N PHE A 74 -6.00 6.83 1.65
CA PHE A 74 -6.70 5.99 0.69
C PHE A 74 -7.19 4.66 1.26
N ARG A 75 -6.80 4.30 2.49
CA ARG A 75 -7.17 3.00 3.09
C ARG A 75 -8.68 2.83 3.18
N GLN A 76 -9.39 3.87 3.63
CA GLN A 76 -10.85 3.84 3.73
C GLN A 76 -11.52 3.67 2.36
N HIS A 77 -11.04 4.40 1.35
CA HIS A 77 -11.54 4.30 -0.01
C HIS A 77 -11.34 2.88 -0.59
N ILE A 78 -10.16 2.28 -0.38
CA ILE A 78 -9.90 0.88 -0.78
C ILE A 78 -10.88 -0.08 -0.09
N ILE A 79 -11.12 0.09 1.22
CA ILE A 79 -12.05 -0.76 1.98
C ILE A 79 -13.47 -0.64 1.42
N GLU A 80 -13.95 0.57 1.16
CA GLU A 80 -15.27 0.82 0.58
C GLU A 80 -15.44 0.19 -0.80
N MET A 81 -14.40 0.26 -1.64
CA MET A 81 -14.42 -0.38 -2.95
C MET A 81 -14.44 -1.91 -2.87
N LEU A 82 -13.74 -2.49 -1.89
CA LEU A 82 -13.75 -3.93 -1.67
C LEU A 82 -15.06 -4.43 -1.04
N HIS A 83 -15.84 -3.54 -0.41
CA HIS A 83 -17.20 -3.83 0.06
C HIS A 83 -18.25 -3.81 -1.07
N LYS A 84 -17.91 -3.29 -2.27
CA LYS A 84 -18.82 -3.27 -3.42
C LYS A 84 -19.27 -4.69 -3.76
N ASP A 85 -20.56 -4.84 -4.05
CA ASP A 85 -21.23 -6.12 -4.36
C ASP A 85 -21.30 -7.13 -3.19
N HIS A 86 -21.06 -6.67 -1.94
CA HIS A 86 -21.24 -7.44 -0.70
C HIS A 86 -20.66 -8.87 -0.71
N PRO A 87 -19.38 -9.06 -1.10
CA PRO A 87 -18.79 -10.38 -1.33
C PRO A 87 -18.60 -11.25 -0.08
N GLY A 88 -18.96 -10.73 1.10
CA GLY A 88 -18.68 -11.33 2.40
C GLY A 88 -17.27 -11.03 2.92
N ILE A 89 -17.13 -10.99 4.25
CA ILE A 89 -15.91 -10.55 4.95
C ILE A 89 -14.66 -11.36 4.57
N ASN A 90 -14.79 -12.67 4.36
CA ASN A 90 -13.66 -13.55 4.03
C ASN A 90 -13.13 -13.28 2.63
N ARG A 91 -14.03 -13.13 1.64
CA ARG A 91 -13.67 -12.82 0.25
C ARG A 91 -13.05 -11.42 0.16
N MET A 92 -13.60 -10.46 0.89
CA MET A 92 -13.06 -9.11 0.96
C MET A 92 -11.62 -9.08 1.51
N LYS A 93 -11.38 -9.76 2.64
CA LYS A 93 -10.04 -9.87 3.24
C LYS A 93 -9.04 -10.55 2.30
N ALA A 94 -9.46 -11.59 1.59
CA ALA A 94 -8.62 -12.29 0.62
C ALA A 94 -8.25 -11.37 -0.56
N LEU A 95 -9.20 -10.61 -1.10
CA LEU A 95 -8.96 -9.64 -2.16
C LEU A 95 -8.00 -8.54 -1.69
N ALA A 96 -8.28 -7.91 -0.54
CA ALA A 96 -7.42 -6.87 0.03
C ALA A 96 -5.96 -7.36 0.11
N ARG A 97 -5.76 -8.52 0.74
CA ARG A 97 -4.42 -9.08 0.92
C ARG A 97 -3.77 -9.52 -0.38
N SER A 98 -4.52 -9.74 -1.46
CA SER A 98 -3.92 -10.11 -2.75
C SER A 98 -3.30 -8.92 -3.48
N TYR A 99 -3.81 -7.70 -3.27
CA TYR A 99 -3.44 -6.52 -4.07
C TYR A 99 -2.80 -5.39 -3.27
N VAL A 100 -3.13 -5.26 -1.99
CA VAL A 100 -2.74 -4.09 -1.19
C VAL A 100 -2.15 -4.48 0.16
N TRP A 101 -1.42 -3.55 0.76
CA TRP A 101 -0.86 -3.73 2.10
C TRP A 101 -0.73 -2.41 2.86
N TRP A 102 -0.92 -2.47 4.18
CA TRP A 102 -0.47 -1.49 5.16
C TRP A 102 -0.36 -2.18 6.53
N PRO A 103 0.34 -1.58 7.52
CA PRO A 103 0.38 -2.14 8.86
C PRO A 103 -1.02 -2.27 9.48
N GLY A 104 -1.44 -3.48 9.83
CA GLY A 104 -2.73 -3.77 10.45
C GLY A 104 -3.85 -4.26 9.52
N LEU A 105 -3.58 -4.49 8.23
CA LEU A 105 -4.47 -5.18 7.28
C LEU A 105 -4.39 -6.72 7.40
#